data_AF-A0A2V9N3X9-F1
#
_entry.id   AF-A0A2V9N3X9-F1
#
_cell.length_a   1.000
_cell.length_b   1.000
_cell.length_c   1.000
_cell.angle_alpha   90.00
_cell.angle_beta   90.00
_cell.angle_gamma   90.00
#
_symmetry.space_group_name_H-M   'P 1'
#
loop_
_entity.id
_entity.type
_entity.pdbx_description
1 polymer ?
#
loop_
_entity_poly.entity_id
_entity_poly.type
_entity_poly.pdbx_seq_one_letter_code
_entity_poly.pdbx_strand_id
1 'polypeptide(L)'
;MNISRVSLVVLYLSLSAHLVAQQPSRGEQALASKDWFTAENFFRDSVHGDPKNGEAWFHLGEALYGQQKFAEAADAFKQANDTNYQPMRSQYREAKSFARAGQNERALEVLDQLNKIGFPNVNSLTSDADFRPLQSDRRWQDVVAATTANATPCEHTPENRQFDFWIGEWDVETATGQPAGTSKIERVLNGCALLENWSGGGDGKSLNIYNVNRKQWQQFWVDKCGSKGQPATTTESAPCVA
;
A
#
# COMPACT_ATOMS: atom_id res chain seq x y z
N MET A 1 -16.84 -79.73 -5.08
CA MET A 1 -17.64 -78.94 -4.10
C MET A 1 -16.67 -78.40 -3.07
N ASN A 2 -16.52 -77.10 -2.76
CA ASN A 2 -17.16 -75.88 -3.25
C ASN A 2 -16.17 -74.74 -2.92
N ILE A 3 -15.88 -73.87 -3.89
CA ILE A 3 -14.99 -72.71 -3.73
C ILE A 3 -15.83 -71.59 -3.13
N SER A 4 -15.55 -71.14 -1.91
CA SER A 4 -16.16 -69.92 -1.36
C SER A 4 -15.21 -68.73 -1.46
N ARG A 5 -15.59 -67.80 -2.33
CA ARG A 5 -14.95 -66.51 -2.60
C ARG A 5 -15.16 -65.57 -1.42
N VAL A 6 -14.09 -64.95 -0.93
CA VAL A 6 -14.18 -63.79 -0.03
C VAL A 6 -14.19 -62.53 -0.89
N SER A 7 -15.33 -61.85 -0.93
CA SER A 7 -15.53 -60.58 -1.64
C SER A 7 -14.84 -59.44 -0.91
N LEU A 8 -13.93 -58.74 -1.58
CA LEU A 8 -13.43 -57.43 -1.14
C LEU A 8 -14.55 -56.39 -1.34
N VAL A 9 -15.04 -55.81 -0.25
CA VAL A 9 -15.85 -54.59 -0.26
C VAL A 9 -14.88 -53.41 -0.23
N VAL A 10 -14.71 -52.73 -1.38
CA VAL A 10 -13.97 -51.46 -1.46
C VAL A 10 -14.96 -50.33 -1.17
N LEU A 11 -14.90 -49.78 0.05
CA LEU A 11 -15.65 -48.59 0.46
C LEU A 11 -15.02 -47.35 -0.19
N TYR A 12 -15.69 -46.77 -1.19
CA TYR A 12 -15.37 -45.43 -1.68
C TYR A 12 -15.94 -44.39 -0.71
N LEU A 13 -15.14 -43.95 0.26
CA LEU A 13 -15.39 -42.71 0.99
C LEU A 13 -14.94 -41.55 0.10
N SER A 14 -15.89 -40.94 -0.63
CA SER A 14 -15.66 -39.68 -1.32
C SER A 14 -15.52 -38.57 -0.29
N LEU A 15 -14.27 -38.29 0.11
CA LEU A 15 -13.90 -37.14 0.90
C LEU A 15 -14.06 -35.87 0.05
N SER A 16 -15.29 -35.39 -0.08
CA SER A 16 -15.52 -34.03 -0.56
C SER A 16 -15.16 -33.08 0.59
N ALA A 17 -13.89 -32.68 0.61
CA ALA A 17 -13.43 -31.56 1.42
C ALA A 17 -14.17 -30.30 0.95
N HIS A 18 -15.35 -30.08 1.52
CA HIS A 18 -16.02 -28.81 1.39
C HIS A 18 -15.13 -27.80 2.13
N LEU A 19 -14.71 -26.74 1.44
CA LEU A 19 -14.38 -25.48 2.08
C LEU A 19 -15.66 -25.03 2.79
N VAL A 20 -15.90 -25.52 4.00
CA VAL A 20 -16.89 -24.92 4.88
C VAL A 20 -16.22 -23.66 5.37
N ALA A 21 -16.66 -22.50 4.87
CA ALA A 21 -16.35 -21.24 5.51
C ALA A 21 -16.72 -21.40 6.99
N GLN A 22 -15.71 -21.30 7.86
CA GLN A 22 -15.90 -21.51 9.29
C GLN A 22 -16.95 -20.49 9.76
N GLN A 23 -18.00 -20.99 10.41
CA GLN A 23 -19.04 -20.11 10.94
C GLN A 23 -18.40 -19.10 11.91
N PRO A 24 -18.77 -17.81 11.84
CA PRO A 24 -18.22 -16.80 12.75
C PRO A 24 -18.38 -17.24 14.20
N SER A 25 -17.33 -17.09 14.98
CA SER A 25 -17.35 -17.35 16.42
C SER A 25 -18.35 -16.43 17.12
N ARG A 26 -18.74 -16.80 18.35
CA ARG A 26 -19.61 -15.94 19.18
C ARG A 26 -19.02 -14.53 19.36
N GLY A 27 -17.69 -14.43 19.52
CA GLY A 27 -17.01 -13.14 19.62
C GLY A 27 -17.10 -12.30 18.35
N GLU A 28 -16.91 -12.90 17.18
CA GLU A 28 -17.02 -12.20 15.90
C GLU A 28 -18.45 -11.76 15.60
N GLN A 29 -19.44 -12.60 15.93
CA GLN A 29 -20.86 -12.21 15.85
C GLN A 29 -21.17 -11.02 16.77
N ALA A 30 -20.62 -11.03 17.99
CA ALA A 30 -20.76 -9.93 18.94
C ALA A 30 -20.08 -8.64 18.45
N LEU A 31 -18.90 -8.72 17.82
CA LEU A 31 -18.27 -7.56 17.17
C LEU A 31 -19.15 -7.00 16.04
N ALA A 32 -19.69 -7.88 15.19
CA ALA A 32 -20.54 -7.48 14.08
C ALA A 32 -21.84 -6.80 14.55
N SER A 33 -22.40 -7.26 15.67
CA SER A 33 -23.59 -6.65 16.29
C SER A 33 -23.28 -5.47 17.21
N LYS A 34 -22.00 -5.09 17.36
CA LYS A 34 -21.52 -4.07 18.30
C LYS A 34 -21.84 -4.37 19.76
N ASP A 35 -22.07 -5.64 20.10
CA ASP A 35 -22.11 -6.12 21.48
C ASP A 35 -20.67 -6.23 21.99
N TRP A 36 -20.11 -5.07 22.30
CA TRP A 36 -18.70 -4.95 22.67
C TRP A 36 -18.37 -5.68 23.96
N PHE A 37 -19.33 -5.80 24.89
CA PHE A 37 -19.12 -6.47 26.16
C PHE A 37 -19.02 -7.99 25.98
N THR A 38 -19.94 -8.59 25.21
CA THR A 38 -19.84 -10.02 24.88
C THR A 38 -18.58 -10.31 24.07
N ALA A 39 -18.23 -9.43 23.12
CA ALA A 39 -17.00 -9.56 22.34
C ALA A 39 -15.75 -9.51 23.25
N GLU A 40 -15.65 -8.51 24.14
CA GLU A 40 -14.51 -8.37 25.07
C GLU A 40 -14.35 -9.64 25.90
N ASN A 41 -15.41 -10.12 26.56
CA ASN A 41 -15.33 -11.31 27.40
C ASN A 41 -14.87 -12.53 26.61
N PHE A 42 -15.44 -12.75 25.42
CA PHE A 42 -15.05 -13.86 24.55
C PHE A 42 -13.57 -13.79 24.15
N PHE A 43 -13.08 -12.62 23.73
CA PHE A 43 -11.70 -12.49 23.30
C PHE A 43 -10.71 -12.44 24.46
N ARG A 44 -11.10 -12.00 25.66
CA ARG A 44 -10.29 -12.16 26.88
C ARG A 44 -10.07 -13.63 27.22
N ASP A 45 -11.12 -14.45 27.16
CA ASP A 45 -11.00 -15.90 27.35
C ASP A 45 -10.11 -16.53 26.27
N SER A 46 -10.26 -16.06 25.03
CA SER A 46 -9.46 -16.55 23.89
C SER A 46 -7.96 -16.27 24.06
N VAL A 47 -7.58 -15.03 24.40
CA VAL A 47 -6.16 -14.67 24.59
C VAL A 47 -5.58 -15.24 25.89
N HIS A 48 -6.41 -15.55 26.88
CA HIS A 48 -5.95 -16.28 28.08
C HIS A 48 -5.64 -17.75 27.74
N GLY A 49 -6.47 -18.40 26.91
CA GLY A 49 -6.25 -19.77 26.46
C GLY A 49 -5.11 -19.92 25.45
N ASP A 50 -4.95 -18.95 24.55
CA ASP A 50 -3.85 -18.88 23.59
C ASP A 50 -3.30 -17.44 23.47
N PRO A 51 -2.29 -17.09 24.27
CA PRO A 51 -1.67 -15.77 24.25
C PRO A 51 -0.98 -15.42 22.92
N LYS A 52 -0.72 -16.40 22.04
CA LYS A 52 -0.09 -16.16 20.72
C LYS A 52 -1.12 -15.90 19.61
N ASN A 53 -2.41 -15.97 19.93
CA ASN A 53 -3.47 -15.70 18.97
C ASN A 53 -3.60 -14.19 18.70
N GLY A 54 -2.85 -13.70 17.72
CA GLY A 54 -2.84 -12.28 17.34
C GLY A 54 -4.18 -11.77 16.80
N GLU A 55 -4.99 -12.65 16.18
CA GLU A 55 -6.34 -12.31 15.74
C GLU A 55 -7.26 -12.03 16.93
N ALA A 56 -7.22 -12.89 17.95
CA ALA A 56 -7.98 -12.69 19.18
C ALA A 56 -7.55 -11.40 19.90
N TRP A 57 -6.24 -11.08 19.94
CA TRP A 57 -5.75 -9.81 20.46
C TRP A 57 -6.28 -8.60 19.68
N PHE A 58 -6.31 -8.69 18.36
CA PHE A 58 -6.81 -7.61 17.50
C PHE A 58 -8.31 -7.37 17.74
N HIS A 59 -9.10 -8.44 17.77
CA HIS A 59 -10.54 -8.39 18.03
C HIS A 59 -10.87 -7.93 19.47
N LEU A 60 -10.04 -8.31 20.45
CA LEU A 60 -10.12 -7.75 21.80
C LEU A 60 -9.90 -6.22 21.77
N GLY A 61 -8.89 -5.75 21.03
CA GLY A 61 -8.65 -4.33 20.81
C GLY A 61 -9.86 -3.60 20.19
N GLU A 62 -10.51 -4.20 19.19
CA GLU A 62 -11.72 -3.60 18.57
C GLU A 62 -12.89 -3.52 19.55
N ALA A 63 -13.12 -4.57 20.36
CA ALA A 63 -14.15 -4.58 21.40
C ALA A 63 -13.88 -3.51 22.47
N LEU A 64 -12.65 -3.42 22.97
CA LEU A 64 -12.23 -2.43 23.96
C LEU A 64 -12.34 -1.00 23.43
N TYR A 65 -11.92 -0.78 22.18
CA TYR A 65 -12.05 0.50 21.50
C TYR A 65 -13.53 0.91 21.36
N GLY A 66 -14.41 -0.04 21.00
CA GLY A 66 -15.86 0.18 20.93
C GLY A 66 -16.49 0.59 22.26
N GLN A 67 -15.92 0.13 23.38
CA GLN A 67 -16.31 0.53 24.75
C GLN A 67 -15.62 1.82 25.23
N GLN A 68 -14.79 2.45 24.40
CA GLN A 68 -13.98 3.61 24.77
C GLN A 68 -12.92 3.33 25.85
N LYS A 69 -12.58 2.05 26.08
CA LYS A 69 -11.46 1.63 26.92
C LYS A 69 -10.14 1.77 26.15
N PHE A 70 -9.83 3.00 25.75
CA PHE A 70 -8.81 3.27 24.73
C PHE A 70 -7.38 2.86 25.14
N ALA A 71 -7.01 3.01 26.42
CA ALA A 71 -5.69 2.57 26.89
C ALA A 71 -5.53 1.03 26.78
N GLU A 72 -6.53 0.27 27.24
CA GLU A 72 -6.51 -1.19 27.13
C GLU A 72 -6.60 -1.66 25.66
N ALA A 73 -7.37 -0.95 24.84
CA ALA A 73 -7.46 -1.24 23.41
C ALA A 73 -6.08 -1.10 22.74
N ALA A 74 -5.33 -0.05 23.07
CA ALA A 74 -3.99 0.15 22.56
C ALA A 74 -3.06 -1.01 22.93
N ASP A 75 -3.08 -1.46 24.19
CA ASP A 75 -2.27 -2.60 24.64
C ASP A 75 -2.65 -3.90 23.90
N ALA A 76 -3.94 -4.14 23.66
CA ALA A 76 -4.40 -5.30 22.89
C ALA A 76 -3.96 -5.24 21.41
N PHE A 77 -4.04 -4.07 20.77
CA PHE A 77 -3.53 -3.90 19.40
C PHE A 77 -2.01 -4.05 19.34
N LYS A 78 -1.28 -3.62 20.37
CA LYS A 78 0.15 -3.86 20.47
C LYS A 78 0.45 -5.36 20.51
N GLN A 79 -0.29 -6.15 21.32
CA GLN A 79 -0.12 -7.61 21.35
C GLN A 79 -0.42 -8.26 19.99
N ALA A 80 -1.42 -7.77 19.25
CA ALA A 80 -1.69 -8.21 17.89
C ALA A 80 -0.50 -7.92 16.95
N ASN A 81 0.12 -6.75 17.06
CA ASN A 81 1.33 -6.42 16.31
C ASN A 81 2.54 -7.30 16.72
N ASP A 82 2.75 -7.51 18.01
CA ASP A 82 3.86 -8.31 18.56
C ASP A 82 3.77 -9.80 18.12
N THR A 83 2.56 -10.28 17.84
CA THR A 83 2.29 -11.61 17.27
C THR A 83 2.29 -11.62 15.73
N ASN A 84 2.69 -10.50 15.11
CA ASN A 84 2.73 -10.28 13.66
C ASN A 84 1.35 -10.40 12.96
N TYR A 85 0.26 -10.22 13.70
CA TYR A 85 -1.08 -10.17 13.14
C TYR A 85 -1.36 -8.76 12.62
N GLN A 86 -1.45 -8.66 11.29
CA GLN A 86 -1.75 -7.43 10.55
C GLN A 86 -0.95 -6.19 11.05
N PRO A 87 0.39 -6.21 11.08
CA PRO A 87 1.22 -5.21 11.76
C PRO A 87 0.84 -3.75 11.49
N MET A 88 0.69 -3.35 10.21
CA MET A 88 0.29 -1.98 9.86
C MET A 88 -1.09 -1.61 10.42
N ARG A 89 -2.08 -2.52 10.34
CA ARG A 89 -3.43 -2.24 10.85
C ARG A 89 -3.43 -2.19 12.37
N SER A 90 -2.71 -3.10 13.01
CA SER A 90 -2.55 -3.17 14.47
C SER A 90 -1.88 -1.91 15.02
N GLN A 91 -0.75 -1.47 14.46
CA GLN A 91 -0.10 -0.22 14.86
C GLN A 91 -0.96 1.03 14.59
N TYR A 92 -1.66 1.10 13.45
CA TYR A 92 -2.57 2.22 13.18
C TYR A 92 -3.72 2.29 14.19
N ARG A 93 -4.29 1.13 14.56
CA ARG A 93 -5.34 1.01 15.59
C ARG A 93 -4.80 1.33 17.00
N GLU A 94 -3.58 0.91 17.31
CA GLU A 94 -2.88 1.25 18.55
C GLU A 94 -2.69 2.77 18.68
N ALA A 95 -2.14 3.42 17.64
CA ALA A 95 -1.96 4.87 17.60
C ALA A 95 -3.28 5.63 17.78
N LYS A 96 -4.35 5.22 17.08
CA LYS A 96 -5.70 5.80 17.26
C LYS A 96 -6.17 5.67 18.71
N SER A 97 -5.93 4.51 19.32
CA SER A 97 -6.33 4.22 20.68
C SER A 97 -5.56 5.11 21.68
N PHE A 98 -4.23 5.28 21.52
CA PHE A 98 -3.48 6.22 22.35
C PHE A 98 -3.92 7.67 22.17
N ALA A 99 -4.18 8.12 20.94
CA ALA A 99 -4.67 9.47 20.68
C ALA A 99 -6.01 9.73 21.39
N ARG A 100 -6.93 8.75 21.35
CA ARG A 100 -8.23 8.83 22.05
C ARG A 100 -8.12 8.69 23.56
N ALA A 101 -7.08 8.05 24.07
CA ALA A 101 -6.75 8.00 25.49
C ALA A 101 -6.05 9.29 26.00
N GLY A 102 -5.77 10.26 25.13
CA GLY A 102 -4.99 11.47 25.47
C GLY A 102 -3.49 11.22 25.65
N GLN A 103 -3.00 10.04 25.27
CA GLN A 103 -1.60 9.64 25.37
C GLN A 103 -0.85 10.02 24.10
N ASN A 104 -0.82 11.33 23.82
CA ASN A 104 -0.37 11.87 22.53
C ASN A 104 1.08 11.51 22.18
N GLU A 105 1.98 11.46 23.17
CA GLU A 105 3.37 11.07 22.93
C GLU A 105 3.48 9.63 22.42
N ARG A 106 2.82 8.68 23.10
CA ARG A 106 2.76 7.28 22.67
C ARG A 106 2.10 7.13 21.30
N ALA A 107 1.05 7.89 21.02
CA ALA A 107 0.40 7.87 19.71
C ALA A 107 1.38 8.28 18.59
N LEU A 108 2.13 9.36 18.79
CA LEU A 108 3.13 9.84 17.82
C LEU A 108 4.30 8.86 17.66
N GLU A 109 4.76 8.22 18.75
CA GLU A 109 5.78 7.17 18.69
C GLU A 109 5.34 5.98 17.85
N VAL A 110 4.10 5.51 18.04
CA VAL A 110 3.55 4.40 17.24
C VAL A 110 3.38 4.81 15.78
N LEU A 111 2.98 6.05 15.48
CA LEU A 111 2.90 6.56 14.11
C LEU A 111 4.28 6.65 13.44
N ASP A 112 5.32 7.03 14.17
CA ASP A 112 6.70 7.00 13.66
C ASP A 112 7.15 5.57 13.34
N GLN A 113 6.87 4.60 14.22
CA GLN A 113 7.13 3.18 13.97
C GLN A 113 6.35 2.66 12.75
N LEU A 114 5.09 3.06 12.61
CA LEU A 114 4.24 2.70 11.47
C LEU A 114 4.80 3.27 10.15
N ASN A 115 5.33 4.49 10.17
CA ASN A 115 6.01 5.07 9.00
C ASN A 115 7.31 4.36 8.65
N LYS A 116 8.08 3.88 9.63
CA LYS A 116 9.30 3.09 9.40
C LYS A 116 9.05 1.77 8.68
N ILE A 117 7.85 1.20 8.80
CA ILE A 117 7.44 0.00 8.04
C ILE A 117 6.73 0.34 6.71
N GLY A 118 6.75 1.61 6.29
CA GLY A 118 6.31 2.02 4.95
C GLY A 118 4.82 2.32 4.83
N PHE A 119 4.14 2.73 5.90
CA PHE A 119 2.73 3.10 5.83
C PHE A 119 2.48 4.26 4.84
N PRO A 120 1.65 4.07 3.79
CA PRO A 120 1.53 5.05 2.70
C PRO A 120 0.23 5.87 2.72
N ASN A 121 -0.72 5.57 3.62
CA ASN A 121 -2.08 6.13 3.52
C ASN A 121 -2.20 7.50 4.18
N VAL A 122 -1.57 8.53 3.60
CA VAL A 122 -1.58 9.90 4.12
C VAL A 122 -3.00 10.48 4.24
N ASN A 123 -3.89 10.17 3.30
CA ASN A 123 -5.27 10.64 3.34
C ASN A 123 -6.04 10.02 4.51
N SER A 124 -5.85 8.71 4.78
CA SER A 124 -6.45 8.06 5.96
C SER A 124 -5.92 8.69 7.24
N LEU A 125 -4.60 8.88 7.35
CA LEU A 125 -3.97 9.49 8.53
C LEU A 125 -4.50 10.91 8.81
N THR A 126 -4.54 11.77 7.79
CA THR A 126 -4.87 13.20 7.97
C THR A 126 -6.37 13.46 8.15
N SER A 127 -7.23 12.59 7.61
CA SER A 127 -8.68 12.71 7.74
C SER A 127 -9.28 11.97 8.94
N ASP A 128 -8.52 11.11 9.62
CA ASP A 128 -9.00 10.35 10.77
C ASP A 128 -9.28 11.28 11.97
N ALA A 129 -10.53 11.32 12.40
CA ALA A 129 -10.97 12.18 13.49
C ALA A 129 -10.30 11.84 14.82
N ASP A 130 -9.82 10.61 15.00
CA ASP A 130 -9.14 10.20 16.23
C ASP A 130 -7.79 10.88 16.42
N PHE A 131 -7.15 11.34 15.34
CA PHE A 131 -5.88 12.05 15.39
C PHE A 131 -6.01 13.57 15.47
N ARG A 132 -7.23 14.13 15.51
CA ARG A 132 -7.45 15.57 15.70
C ARG A 132 -6.66 16.16 16.88
N PRO A 133 -6.55 15.51 18.06
CA PRO A 133 -5.76 16.03 19.17
C PRO A 133 -4.26 16.17 18.88
N LEU A 134 -3.74 15.45 17.88
CA LEU A 134 -2.31 15.47 17.51
C LEU A 134 -1.99 16.57 16.49
N GLN A 135 -2.97 17.08 15.74
CA GLN A 135 -2.72 17.91 14.55
C GLN A 135 -2.02 19.25 14.84
N SER A 136 -2.15 19.77 16.06
CA SER A 136 -1.46 20.99 16.51
C SER A 136 -0.04 20.74 17.03
N ASP A 137 0.34 19.49 17.29
CA ASP A 137 1.70 19.13 17.69
C ASP A 137 2.64 19.27 16.49
N ARG A 138 3.80 19.91 16.68
CA ARG A 138 4.79 20.07 15.60
C ARG A 138 5.20 18.70 15.02
N ARG A 139 5.33 17.68 15.86
CA ARG A 139 5.75 16.33 15.45
C ARG A 139 4.74 15.66 14.53
N TRP A 140 3.47 16.07 14.57
CA TRP A 140 2.47 15.60 13.61
C TRP A 140 2.85 15.92 12.18
N GLN A 141 3.44 17.10 11.92
CA GLN A 141 3.90 17.47 10.59
C GLN A 141 5.04 16.56 10.10
N ASP A 142 5.92 16.15 11.00
CA ASP A 142 7.00 15.20 10.68
C ASP A 142 6.43 13.81 10.34
N VAL A 143 5.42 13.34 11.09
CA VAL A 143 4.69 12.11 10.79
C VAL A 143 4.01 12.19 9.43
N VAL A 144 3.29 13.27 9.13
CA VAL A 144 2.59 13.46 7.85
C VAL A 144 3.59 13.52 6.69
N ALA A 145 4.71 14.21 6.86
CA ALA A 145 5.76 14.27 5.84
C ALA A 145 6.36 12.89 5.56
N ALA A 146 6.64 12.10 6.60
CA ALA A 146 7.13 10.73 6.45
C ALA A 146 6.11 9.81 5.76
N THR A 147 4.82 9.89 6.14
CA THR A 147 3.75 9.13 5.47
C THR A 147 3.59 9.55 4.01
N THR A 148 3.71 10.85 3.71
CA THR A 148 3.68 11.36 2.33
C THR A 148 4.84 10.80 1.53
N ALA A 149 6.05 10.78 2.10
CA ALA A 149 7.21 10.21 1.43
C ALA A 149 7.04 8.72 1.10
N ASN A 150 6.41 7.96 2.01
CA ASN A 150 6.04 6.57 1.77
C ASN A 150 4.97 6.41 0.66
N ALA A 151 4.06 7.38 0.52
CA ALA A 151 3.01 7.38 -0.51
C ALA A 151 3.56 7.67 -1.91
N THR A 152 4.60 8.49 -2.01
CA THR A 152 5.21 8.95 -3.27
C THR A 152 6.73 8.71 -3.27
N PRO A 153 7.20 7.46 -3.12
CA PRO A 153 8.62 7.17 -2.88
C PRO A 153 9.53 7.66 -4.00
N CYS A 154 9.06 7.62 -5.26
CA CYS A 154 9.82 8.11 -6.41
C CYS A 154 10.04 9.63 -6.38
N GLU A 155 9.21 10.39 -5.66
CA GLU A 155 9.42 11.82 -5.52
C GLU A 155 10.57 12.16 -4.56
N HIS A 156 10.90 11.22 -3.66
CA HIS A 156 11.87 11.42 -2.57
C HIS A 156 13.13 10.55 -2.71
N THR A 157 13.19 9.68 -3.72
CA THR A 157 14.37 8.84 -4.01
C THR A 157 15.30 9.57 -4.99
N PRO A 158 16.55 9.89 -4.61
CA PRO A 158 17.47 10.68 -5.44
C PRO A 158 17.65 10.15 -6.87
N GLU A 159 17.70 8.83 -7.03
CA GLU A 159 17.88 8.17 -8.33
C GLU A 159 16.74 8.47 -9.30
N ASN A 160 15.49 8.49 -8.81
CA ASN A 160 14.31 8.84 -9.60
C ASN A 160 14.27 10.33 -9.98
N ARG A 161 15.06 11.18 -9.32
CA ARG A 161 15.10 12.64 -9.54
C ARG A 161 16.26 13.10 -10.40
N GLN A 162 17.14 12.18 -10.82
CA GLN A 162 18.34 12.53 -11.59
C GLN A 162 18.04 13.27 -12.90
N PHE A 163 16.89 13.00 -13.54
CA PHE A 163 16.50 13.62 -14.81
C PHE A 163 15.55 14.82 -14.64
N ASP A 164 15.40 15.36 -13.42
CA ASP A 164 14.56 16.53 -13.18
C ASP A 164 15.00 17.76 -13.98
N PHE A 165 16.28 17.87 -14.34
CA PHE A 165 16.80 18.96 -15.18
C PHE A 165 16.19 18.99 -16.59
N TRP A 166 15.59 17.88 -17.04
CA TRP A 166 14.98 17.76 -18.37
C TRP A 166 13.49 18.17 -18.37
N ILE A 167 12.87 18.33 -17.19
CA ILE A 167 11.46 18.70 -17.06
C ILE A 167 11.27 20.15 -17.53
N GLY A 168 10.31 20.37 -18.42
CA GLY A 168 10.02 21.68 -18.97
C GLY A 168 9.43 21.62 -20.37
N GLU A 169 9.28 22.80 -20.96
CA GLU A 169 8.91 22.99 -22.36
C GLU A 169 10.16 23.47 -23.11
N TRP A 170 10.43 22.85 -24.25
CA TRP A 170 11.66 23.04 -25.02
C TRP A 170 11.33 23.32 -26.48
N ASP A 171 11.92 24.39 -27.03
CA ASP A 171 12.09 24.56 -28.47
C ASP A 171 13.42 23.92 -28.86
N VAL A 172 13.38 22.93 -29.76
CA VAL A 172 14.55 22.13 -30.11
C VAL A 172 15.02 22.51 -31.50
N GLU A 173 16.31 22.82 -31.61
CA GLU A 173 16.99 23.15 -32.86
C GLU A 173 18.01 22.06 -33.23
N THR A 174 18.28 21.93 -34.54
CA THR A 174 19.38 21.11 -35.05
C THR A 174 20.73 21.76 -34.71
N ALA A 175 21.82 21.00 -34.87
CA ALA A 175 23.18 21.54 -34.72
C ALA A 175 23.50 22.71 -35.68
N THR A 176 22.70 22.89 -36.74
CA THR A 176 22.83 23.99 -37.70
C THR A 176 21.90 25.17 -37.39
N GLY A 177 21.20 25.16 -36.24
CA GLY A 177 20.29 26.21 -35.79
C GLY A 177 18.94 26.23 -36.52
N GLN A 178 18.55 25.10 -37.13
CA GLN A 178 17.22 24.99 -37.76
C GLN A 178 16.22 24.41 -36.75
N PRO A 179 14.97 24.88 -36.70
CA PRO A 179 13.95 24.29 -35.83
C PRO A 179 13.72 22.81 -36.15
N ALA A 180 13.80 21.94 -35.14
CA ALA A 180 13.55 20.50 -35.24
C ALA A 180 12.15 20.11 -34.71
N GLY A 181 11.67 20.80 -33.68
CA GLY A 181 10.38 20.53 -33.04
C GLY A 181 10.28 21.15 -31.66
N THR A 182 9.21 20.80 -30.94
CA THR A 182 9.01 21.15 -29.54
C THR A 182 8.85 19.90 -28.68
N SER A 183 9.31 19.98 -27.43
CA SER A 183 9.19 18.90 -26.45
C SER A 183 8.61 19.41 -25.14
N LYS A 184 7.62 18.70 -24.59
CA LYS A 184 7.09 18.93 -23.24
C LYS A 184 7.33 17.70 -22.38
N ILE A 185 8.18 17.84 -21.36
CA ILE A 185 8.49 16.76 -20.41
C ILE A 185 7.88 17.07 -19.05
N GLU A 186 7.13 16.12 -18.51
CA GLU A 186 6.40 16.25 -17.25
C GLU A 186 6.64 15.04 -16.35
N ARG A 187 6.68 15.26 -15.03
CA ARG A 187 6.58 14.17 -14.05
C ARG A 187 5.15 13.62 -14.05
N VAL A 188 5.04 12.30 -14.10
CA VAL A 188 3.76 11.58 -14.02
C VAL A 188 3.89 10.42 -13.05
N LEU A 189 2.75 9.81 -12.67
CA LEU A 189 2.70 8.62 -11.83
C LEU A 189 3.45 8.81 -10.49
N ASN A 190 3.15 9.90 -9.78
CA ASN A 190 3.77 10.25 -8.49
C ASN A 190 5.31 10.25 -8.55
N GLY A 191 5.86 10.83 -9.61
CA GLY A 191 7.30 10.96 -9.84
C GLY A 191 8.01 9.68 -10.29
N CYS A 192 7.31 8.57 -10.49
CA CYS A 192 7.94 7.32 -10.93
C CYS A 192 8.26 7.30 -12.44
N ALA A 193 7.73 8.25 -13.22
CA ALA A 193 8.05 8.37 -14.64
C ALA A 193 8.09 9.82 -15.11
N LEU A 194 8.87 10.06 -16.17
CA LEU A 194 8.81 11.28 -16.98
C LEU A 194 8.12 10.97 -18.30
N LEU A 195 7.07 11.71 -18.62
CA LEU A 195 6.38 11.66 -19.90
C LEU A 195 6.83 12.82 -20.77
N GLU A 196 7.38 12.51 -21.93
CA GLU A 196 7.64 13.45 -23.00
C GLU A 196 6.51 13.44 -24.02
N ASN A 197 6.11 14.63 -24.46
CA ASN A 197 5.27 14.86 -25.62
C ASN A 197 6.10 15.64 -26.64
N TRP A 198 6.42 15.00 -27.77
CA TRP A 198 7.22 15.59 -28.84
C TRP A 198 6.33 15.95 -30.03
N SER A 199 6.54 17.13 -30.61
CA SER A 199 5.93 17.55 -31.87
C SER A 199 6.96 18.10 -32.85
N GLY A 200 6.95 17.64 -34.10
CA GLY A 200 7.95 18.02 -35.10
C GLY A 200 7.91 17.14 -36.35
N GLY A 201 9.09 16.79 -36.88
CA GLY A 201 9.25 15.91 -38.06
C GLY A 201 8.67 14.48 -37.92
N GLY A 202 8.13 14.15 -36.74
CA GLY A 202 7.40 12.92 -36.44
C GLY A 202 6.92 12.94 -34.99
N ASP A 203 5.64 13.27 -34.77
CA ASP A 203 5.05 13.33 -33.43
C ASP A 203 5.20 11.99 -32.68
N GLY A 204 5.42 12.08 -31.38
CA GLY A 204 5.60 10.91 -30.54
C GLY A 204 5.56 11.22 -29.06
N LYS A 205 5.67 10.16 -28.26
CA LYS A 205 5.72 10.22 -26.80
C LYS A 205 6.80 9.31 -26.28
N SER A 206 7.44 9.73 -25.20
CA SER A 206 8.46 8.95 -24.52
C SER A 206 8.13 8.82 -23.04
N LEU A 207 8.24 7.60 -22.51
CA LEU A 207 8.10 7.32 -21.09
C LEU A 207 9.46 6.90 -20.55
N ASN A 208 9.93 7.62 -19.54
CA ASN A 208 11.26 7.45 -18.97
C ASN A 208 11.13 7.08 -17.50
N ILE A 209 11.73 5.96 -17.11
CA ILE A 209 11.65 5.42 -15.74
C ILE A 209 13.04 5.06 -15.23
N TYR A 210 13.28 5.24 -13.93
CA TYR A 210 14.45 4.67 -13.28
C TYR A 210 14.15 3.23 -12.86
N ASN A 211 14.90 2.27 -13.41
CA ASN A 211 14.78 0.87 -13.00
C ASN A 211 15.69 0.59 -11.80
N VAL A 212 15.09 0.49 -10.61
CA VAL A 212 15.81 0.28 -9.35
C VAL A 212 16.63 -1.02 -9.31
N ASN A 213 16.18 -2.07 -10.00
CA ASN A 213 16.87 -3.36 -10.03
C ASN A 213 18.11 -3.32 -10.93
N ARG A 214 18.02 -2.60 -12.04
CA ARG A 214 19.11 -2.45 -13.01
C ARG A 214 19.99 -1.23 -12.74
N LYS A 215 19.58 -0.36 -11.82
CA LYS A 215 20.22 0.91 -11.48
C LYS A 215 20.46 1.83 -12.68
N GLN A 216 19.51 1.87 -13.61
CA GLN A 216 19.63 2.65 -14.85
C GLN A 216 18.28 3.22 -15.29
N TRP A 217 18.33 4.35 -15.99
CA TRP A 217 17.18 4.91 -16.68
C TRP A 217 16.83 4.08 -17.92
N GLN A 218 15.54 3.92 -18.16
CA GLN A 218 14.99 3.24 -19.32
C GLN A 218 13.98 4.15 -20.00
N GLN A 219 14.12 4.27 -21.31
CA GLN A 219 13.19 5.02 -22.15
C GLN A 219 12.39 4.04 -23.00
N PHE A 220 11.10 4.31 -23.12
CA PHE A 220 10.21 3.68 -24.08
C PHE A 220 9.56 4.76 -24.93
N TRP A 221 9.88 4.77 -26.21
CA TRP A 221 9.38 5.74 -27.18
C TRP A 221 8.42 5.09 -28.17
N VAL A 222 7.37 5.83 -28.52
CA VAL A 222 6.38 5.46 -29.54
C VAL A 222 6.08 6.68 -30.40
N ASP A 223 6.19 6.52 -31.71
CA ASP A 223 5.78 7.54 -32.68
C ASP A 223 4.28 7.43 -33.03
N LYS A 224 3.77 8.40 -33.79
CA LYS A 224 2.38 8.42 -34.30
C LYS A 224 1.97 7.20 -35.12
N CYS A 225 2.93 6.42 -35.64
CA CYS A 225 2.69 5.22 -36.44
C CYS A 225 2.78 3.92 -35.61
N GLY A 226 3.05 4.01 -34.31
CA GLY A 226 3.20 2.86 -33.43
C GLY A 226 4.58 2.18 -33.50
N SER A 227 5.55 2.80 -34.16
CA SER A 227 6.92 2.26 -34.21
C SER A 227 7.64 2.47 -32.89
N LYS A 228 8.46 1.49 -32.51
CA LYS A 228 9.38 1.57 -31.36
C LYS A 228 10.77 1.97 -31.87
N GLY A 229 11.41 2.96 -31.25
CA GLY A 229 12.73 3.47 -31.69
C GLY A 229 13.19 4.68 -30.89
N GLN A 230 14.31 5.31 -31.25
CA GLN A 230 14.68 6.62 -30.69
C GLN A 230 13.82 7.74 -31.32
N PRO A 231 13.64 8.90 -30.67
CA PRO A 231 13.03 10.06 -31.30
C PRO A 231 13.68 10.32 -32.66
N ALA A 232 12.88 10.49 -33.71
CA ALA A 232 13.40 10.68 -35.06
C ALA A 232 14.26 11.96 -35.10
N THR A 233 15.58 11.80 -35.15
CA THR A 233 16.54 12.91 -35.34
C THR A 233 16.57 13.39 -36.80
N THR A 234 15.73 12.83 -37.66
CA THR A 234 15.67 13.09 -39.10
C THR A 234 14.26 13.49 -39.49
N THR A 235 14.15 14.54 -40.30
CA THR A 235 12.92 15.17 -40.81
C THR A 235 12.03 14.29 -41.69
N GLU A 236 12.33 12.99 -41.84
CA GLU A 236 11.49 12.03 -42.54
C GLU A 236 10.97 10.96 -41.58
N SER A 237 9.73 11.14 -41.10
CA SER A 237 8.96 10.02 -40.53
C SER A 237 8.57 9.07 -41.66
N ALA A 238 8.92 7.77 -41.54
CA ALA A 238 8.39 6.74 -42.43
C ALA A 238 6.85 6.74 -42.40
N PRO A 239 6.16 6.52 -43.53
CA PRO A 239 4.70 6.49 -43.57
C PRO A 239 4.16 5.36 -42.70
N CYS A 240 3.06 5.61 -41.99
CA CYS A 240 2.42 4.59 -41.17
C CYS A 240 1.93 3.45 -42.08
N VAL A 241 2.39 2.23 -41.81
CA VAL A 241 1.91 1.03 -42.50
C VAL A 241 0.92 0.33 -41.56
N ALA A 242 -0.32 0.18 -42.02
CA ALA A 242 -1.40 -0.49 -41.30
C ALA A 242 -1.27 -2.01 -41.34
#